data_AF-A0A7J8X8Q5-F1
#
_entry.id   AF-A0A7J8X8Q5-F1
#
_cell.length_a   1.000
_cell.length_b   1.000
_cell.length_c   1.000
_cell.angle_alpha   90.00
_cell.angle_beta   90.00
_cell.angle_gamma   90.00
#
_symmetry.space_group_name_H-M   'P 1'
#
loop_
_entity.id
_entity.type
_entity.pdbx_description
1 polymer ?
#
loop_
_entity_poly.entity_id
_entity_poly.type
_entity_poly.pdbx_seq_one_letter_code
_entity_poly.pdbx_strand_id
1 'polypeptide(L)'
;MLGVFSSAVVSPPDELVAAGCRTPSPKITADALVKRFLETNSSGVSMQIGDHVQFAYSHHKESPLQPRSFAVKDEIFCLFEGALDNLGSLKQQYGLAKSANEVILVIEAYKALRDRAPYPPNHVVGHLIGSFAFIVFDKSTSTLFVASDQFGKVPLYWGITADGYVAFADNAELLKGACGKSLASFPQ
;
A
#
# COMPACT_ATOMS: atom_id res chain seq x y z
N MET A 1 3.52 5.24 5.61
CA MET A 1 3.84 4.83 4.23
C MET A 1 2.89 5.52 3.25
N LEU A 2 3.28 5.68 1.99
CA LEU A 2 2.50 6.32 0.92
C LEU A 2 2.74 5.59 -0.41
N GLY A 3 1.67 5.23 -1.12
CA GLY A 3 1.73 4.76 -2.51
C GLY A 3 0.76 5.55 -3.36
N VAL A 4 1.20 6.05 -4.52
CA VAL A 4 0.42 6.89 -5.44
C VAL A 4 0.45 6.26 -6.82
N PHE A 5 -0.73 6.08 -7.41
CA PHE A 5 -0.94 5.29 -8.62
C PHE A 5 -1.82 6.05 -9.60
N SER A 6 -1.37 6.12 -10.85
CA SER A 6 -2.16 6.70 -11.94
C SER A 6 -3.39 5.86 -12.27
N SER A 7 -4.33 6.47 -12.99
CA SER A 7 -5.52 5.80 -13.52
C SER A 7 -5.21 4.69 -14.52
N ALA A 8 -4.01 4.66 -15.10
CA ALA A 8 -3.56 3.57 -15.97
C ALA A 8 -3.30 2.26 -15.19
N VAL A 9 -3.05 2.35 -13.88
CA VAL A 9 -2.76 1.19 -13.02
C VAL A 9 -3.98 0.78 -12.20
N VAL A 10 -4.71 1.74 -11.66
CA VAL A 10 -5.87 1.48 -10.80
C VAL A 10 -6.99 2.48 -11.10
N SER A 11 -8.20 1.97 -11.28
CA SER A 11 -9.38 2.82 -11.37
C SER A 11 -9.87 3.15 -9.96
N PRO A 12 -10.11 4.43 -9.64
CA PRO A 12 -10.71 4.79 -8.36
C PRO A 12 -12.12 4.18 -8.24
N PRO A 13 -12.55 3.78 -7.02
CA PRO A 13 -13.90 3.32 -6.78
C PRO A 13 -14.91 4.46 -6.98
N ASP A 14 -16.07 4.12 -7.54
CA ASP A 14 -17.13 5.09 -7.86
C ASP A 14 -17.60 5.86 -6.62
N GLU A 15 -17.55 5.24 -5.44
CA GLU A 15 -17.94 5.87 -4.17
C GLU A 15 -17.02 7.03 -3.80
N LEU A 16 -15.70 6.91 -4.01
CA LEU A 16 -14.74 7.98 -3.72
C LEU A 16 -14.84 9.12 -4.74
N VAL A 17 -15.11 8.78 -6.00
CA VAL A 17 -15.37 9.76 -7.06
C VAL A 17 -16.62 10.56 -6.71
N ALA A 18 -17.73 9.87 -6.39
CA ALA A 18 -19.00 10.50 -6.01
C ALA A 18 -18.87 11.39 -4.77
N ALA A 19 -18.12 10.96 -3.75
CA ALA A 19 -17.85 11.76 -2.55
C ALA A 19 -17.15 13.09 -2.89
N GLY A 20 -16.16 13.05 -3.79
CA GLY A 20 -15.45 14.24 -4.27
C GLY A 20 -16.34 15.20 -5.05
N CYS A 21 -17.17 14.66 -5.94
CA CYS A 21 -18.08 15.47 -6.76
C CYS A 21 -19.16 16.17 -5.94
N ARG A 22 -19.72 15.49 -4.92
CA ARG A 22 -20.79 16.04 -4.07
C ARG A 22 -20.33 17.17 -3.16
N THR A 23 -19.07 17.10 -2.70
CA THR A 23 -18.51 18.09 -1.79
C THR A 23 -17.14 18.56 -2.29
N PRO A 24 -17.10 19.53 -3.23
CA PRO A 24 -15.85 20.10 -3.71
C PRO A 24 -15.01 20.61 -2.55
N SER A 25 -13.78 20.17 -2.51
CA SER A 25 -12.82 20.52 -1.45
C SER A 25 -11.45 20.70 -2.10
N PRO A 26 -10.59 21.59 -1.56
CA PRO A 26 -9.23 21.73 -2.07
C PRO A 26 -8.51 20.38 -2.13
N LYS A 27 -7.92 20.11 -3.28
CA LYS A 27 -7.05 18.95 -3.54
C LYS A 27 -5.71 19.45 -4.05
N ILE A 28 -4.66 18.65 -3.89
CA ILE A 28 -3.37 18.89 -4.51
C ILE A 28 -3.01 17.71 -5.43
N THR A 29 -2.01 17.92 -6.29
CA THR A 29 -1.51 16.90 -7.22
C THR A 29 -0.77 15.78 -6.49
N ALA A 30 -0.59 14.65 -7.17
CA ALA A 30 0.22 13.52 -6.71
C ALA A 30 1.63 13.95 -6.30
N ASP A 31 2.32 14.72 -7.14
CA ASP A 31 3.69 15.19 -6.87
C ASP A 31 3.76 16.08 -5.63
N ALA A 32 2.77 16.97 -5.46
CA ALA A 32 2.70 17.83 -4.28
C ALA A 32 2.42 17.01 -3.00
N LEU A 33 1.65 15.92 -3.10
CA LEU A 33 1.39 15.01 -1.99
C LEU A 33 2.67 14.28 -1.57
N VAL A 34 3.45 13.76 -2.52
CA VAL A 34 4.73 13.09 -2.21
C VAL A 34 5.73 14.09 -1.62
N LYS A 35 5.82 15.31 -2.16
CA LYS A 35 6.66 16.36 -1.57
C LYS A 35 6.25 16.67 -0.13
N ARG A 36 4.95 16.84 0.13
CA ARG A 36 4.43 17.07 1.49
C ARG A 36 4.74 15.91 2.44
N PHE A 37 4.67 14.67 1.95
CA PHE A 37 5.04 13.49 2.74
C PHE A 37 6.51 13.58 3.20
N LEU A 38 7.42 13.93 2.29
CA LEU A 38 8.86 14.05 2.58
C LEU A 38 9.18 15.24 3.49
N GLU A 39 8.46 16.35 3.37
CA GLU A 39 8.61 17.51 4.26
C GLU A 39 8.10 17.23 5.69
N THR A 40 7.06 16.40 5.81
CA THR A 40 6.42 16.08 7.11
C THR A 40 7.15 14.98 7.87
N ASN A 41 7.81 14.07 7.16
CA ASN A 41 8.46 12.90 7.75
C ASN A 41 9.97 12.99 7.60
N SER A 42 10.68 13.08 8.72
CA SER A 42 12.15 13.05 8.70
C SER A 42 12.66 11.75 8.07
N SER A 43 13.76 11.86 7.33
CA SER A 43 14.40 10.72 6.65
C SER A 43 13.44 9.93 5.74
N GLY A 44 12.45 10.61 5.14
CA GLY A 44 11.58 10.02 4.15
C GLY A 44 12.34 9.66 2.87
N VAL A 45 12.05 8.48 2.34
CA VAL A 45 12.55 8.00 1.06
C VAL A 45 11.38 7.95 0.09
N SER A 46 11.59 8.41 -1.14
CA SER A 46 10.63 8.24 -2.24
C SER A 46 11.29 7.54 -3.41
N MET A 47 10.47 6.84 -4.19
CA MET A 47 10.89 6.11 -5.37
C MET A 47 9.78 6.18 -6.41
N GLN A 48 10.14 6.63 -7.60
CA GLN A 48 9.25 6.72 -8.75
C GLN A 48 9.51 5.53 -9.69
N ILE A 49 8.45 4.87 -10.15
CA ILE A 49 8.50 3.73 -11.06
C ILE A 49 7.78 4.14 -12.35
N GLY A 50 8.56 4.54 -13.36
CA GLY A 50 8.03 5.14 -14.58
C GLY A 50 7.21 6.40 -14.30
N ASP A 51 6.22 6.68 -15.14
CA ASP A 51 5.38 7.88 -15.02
C ASP A 51 4.09 7.67 -14.21
N HIS A 52 3.86 6.41 -13.80
CA HIS A 52 2.55 5.96 -13.34
C HIS A 52 2.47 5.67 -11.84
N VAL A 53 3.61 5.44 -11.18
CA VAL A 53 3.65 4.97 -9.78
C VAL A 53 4.72 5.69 -8.98
N GLN A 54 4.37 6.13 -7.78
CA GLN A 54 5.31 6.67 -6.80
C GLN A 54 5.07 6.01 -5.44
N PHE A 55 6.15 5.55 -4.81
CA PHE A 55 6.16 5.09 -3.43
C PHE A 55 6.94 6.07 -2.57
N ALA A 56 6.50 6.25 -1.33
CA ALA A 56 7.28 6.93 -0.31
C ALA A 56 7.07 6.29 1.07
N TYR A 57 8.14 6.18 1.84
CA TYR A 57 8.08 5.66 3.20
C TYR A 57 9.10 6.36 4.10
N SER A 58 8.90 6.23 5.40
CA SER A 58 9.79 6.79 6.42
C SER A 58 9.66 5.91 7.65
N HIS A 59 10.69 5.87 8.50
CA HIS A 59 10.63 5.28 9.84
C HIS A 59 10.28 6.32 10.92
N HIS A 60 9.98 7.56 10.55
CA HIS A 60 9.57 8.61 11.48
C HIS A 60 8.26 8.24 12.19
N LYS A 61 8.26 8.26 13.54
CA LYS A 61 7.14 7.82 14.39
C LYS A 61 6.70 6.37 14.16
N GLU A 62 7.63 5.51 13.74
CA GLU A 62 7.36 4.08 13.62
C GLU A 62 7.11 3.43 14.99
N SER A 63 6.12 2.54 15.03
CA SER A 63 5.83 1.71 16.19
C SER A 63 6.75 0.47 16.17
N PRO A 64 7.42 0.12 17.28
CA PRO A 64 8.19 -1.12 17.36
C PRO A 64 7.35 -2.39 17.16
N LEU A 65 6.04 -2.33 17.40
CA LEU A 65 5.10 -3.45 17.21
C LEU A 65 4.54 -3.53 15.79
N GLN A 66 4.66 -2.45 15.01
CA GLN A 66 4.15 -2.35 13.65
C GLN A 66 5.23 -1.68 12.78
N PRO A 67 6.37 -2.35 12.56
CA PRO A 67 7.45 -1.80 11.75
C PRO A 67 6.99 -1.58 10.31
N ARG A 68 7.53 -0.53 9.68
CA ARG A 68 7.38 -0.31 8.24
C ARG A 68 8.59 -0.88 7.53
N SER A 69 8.33 -1.56 6.43
CA SER A 69 9.38 -2.14 5.60
C SER A 69 9.04 -1.96 4.13
N PHE A 70 10.09 -1.84 3.34
CA PHE A 70 10.01 -1.73 1.90
C PHE A 70 10.98 -2.74 1.29
N ALA A 71 10.52 -3.49 0.28
CA ALA A 71 11.38 -4.39 -0.46
C ALA A 71 10.96 -4.47 -1.93
N VAL A 72 11.92 -4.87 -2.75
CA VAL A 72 11.73 -5.11 -4.18
C VAL A 72 12.35 -6.46 -4.51
N LYS A 73 11.61 -7.30 -5.22
CA LYS A 73 12.11 -8.57 -5.76
C LYS A 73 11.37 -8.89 -7.05
N ASP A 74 12.12 -9.29 -8.08
CA ASP A 74 11.57 -9.68 -9.39
C ASP A 74 10.60 -8.64 -10.00
N GLU A 75 10.96 -7.35 -9.92
CA GLU A 75 10.13 -6.20 -10.34
C GLU A 75 8.79 -6.04 -9.60
N ILE A 76 8.61 -6.74 -8.48
CA ILE A 76 7.48 -6.58 -7.56
C ILE A 76 7.95 -5.72 -6.39
N PHE A 77 7.23 -4.63 -6.16
CA PHE A 77 7.51 -3.63 -5.13
C PHE A 77 6.48 -3.77 -4.01
N CYS A 78 6.92 -3.79 -2.76
CA CYS A 78 6.02 -3.92 -1.62
C CYS A 78 6.37 -2.93 -0.51
N LEU A 79 5.37 -2.15 -0.11
CA LEU A 79 5.34 -1.45 1.18
C LEU A 79 4.53 -2.29 2.15
N PHE A 80 5.09 -2.55 3.32
CA PHE A 80 4.43 -3.31 4.38
C PHE A 80 4.55 -2.55 5.69
N GLU A 81 3.47 -2.51 6.45
CA GLU A 81 3.42 -2.00 7.80
C GLU A 81 2.73 -3.02 8.71
N GLY A 82 3.35 -3.36 9.84
CA GLY A 82 2.77 -4.29 10.79
C GLY A 82 3.65 -5.49 11.11
N ALA A 83 3.02 -6.57 11.57
CA ALA A 83 3.67 -7.82 11.91
C ALA A 83 2.72 -9.01 11.66
N LEU A 84 3.30 -10.15 11.27
CA LEU A 84 2.58 -11.40 11.06
C LEU A 84 2.88 -12.37 12.22
N ASP A 85 1.85 -12.76 12.96
CA ASP A 85 1.92 -13.70 14.08
C ASP A 85 2.30 -15.12 13.61
N ASN A 86 1.91 -15.49 12.39
CA ASN A 86 2.18 -16.80 11.79
C ASN A 86 3.32 -16.80 10.76
N LEU A 87 4.20 -15.79 10.77
CA LEU A 87 5.31 -15.65 9.83
C LEU A 87 6.18 -16.93 9.73
N GLY A 88 6.47 -17.57 10.87
CA GLY A 88 7.29 -18.79 10.91
C GLY A 88 6.71 -19.94 10.10
N SER A 89 5.41 -20.19 10.22
CA SER A 89 4.70 -21.21 9.46
C SER A 89 4.62 -20.87 7.98
N LEU A 90 4.35 -19.60 7.66
CA LEU A 90 4.27 -19.13 6.27
C LEU A 90 5.64 -19.24 5.57
N LYS A 91 6.75 -18.94 6.25
CA LYS A 91 8.10 -19.16 5.70
C LYS A 91 8.33 -20.62 5.30
N GLN A 92 7.89 -21.57 6.12
CA GLN A 92 8.00 -22.99 5.81
C GLN A 92 7.13 -23.36 4.60
N GLN A 93 5.88 -22.88 4.56
CA GLN A 93 4.94 -23.15 3.47
C GLN A 93 5.42 -22.62 2.11
N TYR A 94 6.00 -21.42 2.09
CA TYR A 94 6.54 -20.80 0.88
C TYR A 94 8.01 -21.16 0.61
N GLY A 95 8.64 -21.97 1.45
CA GLY A 95 10.04 -22.40 1.27
C GLY A 95 11.06 -21.26 1.38
N LEU A 96 10.79 -20.26 2.23
CA LEU A 96 11.61 -19.05 2.38
C LEU A 96 12.81 -19.26 3.31
N ALA A 97 13.85 -18.46 3.07
CA ALA A 97 15.00 -18.39 3.97
C ALA A 97 14.61 -17.95 5.38
N LYS A 98 15.38 -18.40 6.39
CA LYS A 98 15.14 -18.04 7.80
C LYS A 98 15.12 -16.52 8.03
N SER A 99 15.95 -15.78 7.29
CA SER A 99 16.09 -14.32 7.34
C SER A 99 15.01 -13.55 6.58
N ALA A 100 14.09 -14.20 5.86
CA ALA A 100 12.99 -13.51 5.20
C ALA A 100 12.17 -12.72 6.23
N ASN A 101 11.67 -11.56 5.89
CA ASN A 101 10.75 -10.79 6.71
C ASN A 101 9.36 -10.78 6.05
N GLU A 102 8.42 -10.08 6.67
CA GLU A 102 7.02 -9.97 6.24
C GLU A 102 6.91 -9.42 4.82
N VAL A 103 7.66 -8.36 4.48
CA VAL A 103 7.61 -7.75 3.15
C VAL A 103 8.10 -8.70 2.05
N ILE A 104 9.16 -9.47 2.30
CA ILE A 104 9.61 -10.51 1.35
C ILE A 104 8.59 -11.64 1.26
N LEU A 105 8.00 -12.05 2.39
CA LEU A 105 6.98 -13.08 2.40
C LEU A 105 5.76 -12.66 1.56
N VAL A 106 5.30 -11.41 1.68
CA VAL A 106 4.17 -10.89 0.89
C VAL A 106 4.49 -10.88 -0.60
N ILE A 107 5.70 -10.47 -1.01
CA ILE A 107 6.11 -10.52 -2.42
C ILE A 107 6.08 -11.96 -2.95
N GLU A 108 6.65 -12.91 -2.21
CA GLU A 108 6.70 -14.32 -2.61
C GLU A 108 5.31 -14.97 -2.66
N ALA A 109 4.45 -14.63 -1.69
CA ALA A 109 3.09 -15.11 -1.64
C ALA A 109 2.26 -14.57 -2.81
N TYR A 110 2.39 -13.27 -3.14
CA TYR A 110 1.78 -12.68 -4.33
C TYR A 110 2.28 -13.34 -5.61
N LYS A 111 3.61 -13.50 -5.75
CA LYS A 111 4.20 -14.15 -6.92
C LYS A 111 3.70 -15.59 -7.09
N ALA A 112 3.59 -16.34 -6.00
CA ALA A 112 3.06 -17.69 -6.03
C ALA A 112 1.59 -17.75 -6.47
N LEU A 113 0.76 -16.77 -6.10
CA LEU A 113 -0.62 -16.67 -6.63
C LEU A 113 -0.65 -16.33 -8.11
N ARG A 114 0.16 -15.35 -8.53
CA ARG A 114 0.21 -14.90 -9.93
C ARG A 114 0.66 -16.04 -10.85
N ASP A 115 1.69 -16.78 -10.44
CA ASP A 115 2.32 -17.81 -11.26
C ASP A 115 1.57 -19.16 -11.21
N ARG A 116 0.69 -19.38 -10.22
CA ARG A 116 -0.10 -20.63 -10.08
C ARG A 116 -1.60 -20.36 -10.30
N ALA A 117 -2.11 -20.76 -11.47
CA ALA A 117 -3.52 -20.64 -11.84
C ALA A 117 -4.51 -21.38 -10.90
N PRO A 118 -5.81 -21.01 -10.89
CA PRO A 118 -6.36 -19.71 -10.52
C PRO A 118 -6.76 -19.75 -9.03
N TYR A 119 -5.91 -19.25 -8.14
CA TYR A 119 -6.33 -19.01 -6.76
C TYR A 119 -6.88 -17.59 -6.63
N PRO A 120 -8.06 -17.40 -6.01
CA PRO A 120 -8.59 -16.06 -5.81
C PRO A 120 -7.58 -15.24 -4.97
N PRO A 121 -7.39 -13.94 -5.24
CA PRO A 121 -6.48 -13.07 -4.49
C PRO A 121 -6.64 -13.15 -2.95
N ASN A 122 -7.86 -13.45 -2.51
CA ASN A 122 -8.22 -13.65 -1.10
C ASN A 122 -7.46 -14.80 -0.42
N HIS A 123 -6.86 -15.74 -1.17
CA HIS A 123 -6.06 -16.82 -0.60
C HIS A 123 -4.76 -16.33 0.05
N VAL A 124 -4.16 -15.23 -0.42
CA VAL A 124 -2.99 -14.68 0.29
C VAL A 124 -3.42 -14.08 1.60
N VAL A 125 -4.38 -13.15 1.58
CA VAL A 125 -4.85 -12.45 2.78
C VAL A 125 -5.44 -13.42 3.81
N GLY A 126 -6.19 -14.43 3.37
CA GLY A 126 -6.82 -15.41 4.25
C GLY A 126 -5.84 -16.29 5.05
N HIS A 127 -4.56 -16.37 4.64
CA HIS A 127 -3.53 -17.09 5.38
C HIS A 127 -2.67 -16.17 6.25
N LEU A 128 -2.81 -14.85 6.15
CA LEU A 128 -2.06 -13.91 6.97
C LEU A 128 -2.77 -13.73 8.32
N ILE A 129 -2.07 -14.04 9.41
CA ILE A 129 -2.55 -13.81 10.76
C ILE A 129 -1.62 -12.77 11.38
N GLY A 130 -2.17 -11.65 11.82
CA GLY A 130 -1.41 -10.57 12.42
C GLY A 130 -2.12 -9.23 12.32
N SER A 131 -1.36 -8.17 12.49
CA SER A 131 -1.81 -6.79 12.32
C SER A 131 -0.98 -6.20 11.19
N PHE A 132 -1.59 -5.91 10.04
CA PHE A 132 -0.81 -5.54 8.86
C PHE A 132 -1.61 -4.68 7.89
N ALA A 133 -0.89 -3.88 7.11
CA ALA A 133 -1.35 -3.27 5.88
C ALA A 133 -0.21 -3.29 4.88
N PHE A 134 -0.50 -3.57 3.61
CA PHE A 134 0.53 -3.56 2.57
C PHE A 134 0.00 -3.09 1.22
N ILE A 135 0.92 -2.61 0.41
CA ILE A 135 0.71 -2.17 -0.96
C ILE A 135 1.76 -2.87 -1.83
N VAL A 136 1.30 -3.77 -2.70
CA VAL A 136 2.12 -4.48 -3.68
C VAL A 136 1.85 -3.93 -5.07
N PHE A 137 2.89 -3.56 -5.79
CA PHE A 137 2.83 -3.23 -7.21
C PHE A 137 3.72 -4.17 -8.01
N ASP A 138 3.12 -4.92 -8.92
CA ASP A 138 3.83 -5.71 -9.91
C ASP A 138 4.00 -4.90 -11.19
N LYS A 139 5.24 -4.49 -11.47
CA LYS A 139 5.57 -3.72 -12.67
C LYS A 139 5.41 -4.54 -13.94
N SER A 140 5.64 -5.86 -13.88
CA SER A 140 5.61 -6.73 -15.07
C SER A 140 4.18 -6.90 -15.63
N THR A 141 3.19 -6.93 -14.76
CA THR A 141 1.76 -7.04 -15.13
C THR A 141 0.98 -5.74 -14.92
N SER A 142 1.64 -4.67 -14.49
CA SER A 142 1.03 -3.39 -14.10
C SER A 142 -0.15 -3.57 -13.13
N THR A 143 -0.01 -4.48 -12.16
CA THR A 143 -1.07 -4.87 -11.23
C THR A 143 -0.82 -4.32 -9.84
N LEU A 144 -1.86 -3.77 -9.23
CA LEU A 144 -1.87 -3.30 -7.85
C LEU A 144 -2.61 -4.32 -6.95
N PHE A 145 -2.00 -4.69 -5.83
CA PHE A 145 -2.61 -5.54 -4.81
C PHE A 145 -2.43 -4.89 -3.43
N VAL A 146 -3.52 -4.45 -2.83
CA VAL A 146 -3.54 -3.76 -1.53
C VAL A 146 -4.40 -4.56 -0.58
N ALA A 147 -3.94 -4.74 0.66
CA ALA A 147 -4.71 -5.40 1.70
C ALA A 147 -4.37 -4.85 3.09
N SER A 148 -5.31 -4.98 4.02
CA SER A 148 -5.14 -4.75 5.45
C SER A 148 -5.70 -5.92 6.25
N ASP A 149 -5.34 -6.01 7.52
CA ASP A 149 -5.90 -7.01 8.43
C ASP A 149 -7.41 -6.79 8.64
N GLN A 150 -8.13 -7.88 8.92
CA GLN A 150 -9.58 -7.91 9.09
C GLN A 150 -10.13 -7.04 10.24
N PHE A 151 -9.25 -6.49 11.08
CA PHE A 151 -9.61 -5.62 12.19
C PHE A 151 -9.14 -4.17 11.97
N GLY A 152 -8.40 -3.90 10.88
CA GLY A 152 -7.78 -2.60 10.60
C GLY A 152 -6.87 -2.11 11.71
N LYS A 153 -6.14 -3.02 12.37
CA LYS A 153 -5.22 -2.66 13.47
C LYS A 153 -4.06 -1.81 12.97
N VAL A 154 -3.63 -2.02 11.73
CA VAL A 154 -2.79 -1.07 11.01
C VAL A 154 -3.70 -0.19 10.16
N PRO A 155 -3.74 1.14 10.39
CA PRO A 155 -4.61 2.02 9.63
C PRO A 155 -4.14 2.10 8.18
N LEU A 156 -5.10 2.03 7.25
CA LEU A 156 -4.87 2.27 5.84
C LEU A 156 -6.03 3.07 5.28
N TYR A 157 -5.70 4.11 4.54
CA TYR A 157 -6.64 5.03 3.92
C TYR A 157 -6.32 5.16 2.44
N TRP A 158 -7.32 5.57 1.68
CA TRP A 158 -7.19 5.83 0.26
C TRP A 158 -7.98 7.05 -0.18
N GLY A 159 -7.48 7.74 -1.20
CA GLY A 159 -8.13 8.91 -1.74
C GLY A 159 -7.70 9.26 -3.15
N ILE A 160 -8.38 10.25 -3.73
CA ILE A 160 -8.17 10.71 -5.10
C ILE A 160 -7.66 12.15 -5.08
N THR A 161 -6.46 12.33 -5.60
CA THR A 161 -5.75 13.61 -5.78
C THR A 161 -6.41 14.49 -6.86
N ALA A 162 -5.94 15.73 -7.02
CA ALA A 162 -6.51 16.70 -7.97
C ALA A 162 -6.35 16.27 -9.45
N ASP A 163 -5.27 15.56 -9.75
CA ASP A 163 -4.87 15.03 -11.05
C ASP A 163 -5.37 13.59 -11.29
N GLY A 164 -6.22 13.07 -10.41
CA GLY A 164 -6.90 11.78 -10.61
C GLY A 164 -6.11 10.54 -10.22
N TYR A 165 -4.95 10.70 -9.57
CA TYR A 165 -4.19 9.58 -9.02
C TYR A 165 -4.86 9.06 -7.75
N VAL A 166 -4.84 7.74 -7.57
CA VAL A 166 -5.24 7.06 -6.34
C VAL A 166 -4.05 7.00 -5.40
N ALA A 167 -4.21 7.52 -4.19
CA ALA A 167 -3.19 7.50 -3.15
C ALA A 167 -3.64 6.61 -1.99
N PHE A 168 -2.71 5.80 -1.47
CA PHE A 168 -2.87 4.97 -0.27
C PHE A 168 -1.87 5.41 0.79
N ALA A 169 -2.31 5.57 2.04
CA ALA A 169 -1.42 5.93 3.14
C ALA A 169 -1.92 5.43 4.50
N ASP A 170 -1.00 5.27 5.43
CA ASP A 170 -1.24 5.00 6.86
C ASP A 170 -1.73 6.23 7.64
N ASN A 171 -1.56 7.43 7.07
CA ASN A 171 -1.89 8.70 7.71
C ASN A 171 -3.08 9.40 7.04
N ALA A 172 -4.23 9.40 7.71
CA ALA A 172 -5.45 10.06 7.23
C ALA A 172 -5.30 11.56 7.04
N GLU A 173 -4.61 12.27 7.94
CA GLU A 173 -4.48 13.74 7.88
C GLU A 173 -3.63 14.17 6.68
N LEU A 174 -2.62 13.37 6.32
CA LEU A 174 -1.85 13.58 5.09
C LEU A 174 -2.76 13.52 3.86
N LEU A 175 -3.56 12.45 3.73
CA LEU A 175 -4.46 12.30 2.57
C LEU A 175 -5.61 13.30 2.60
N LYS A 176 -6.14 13.67 3.76
CA LYS A 176 -7.19 14.68 3.88
C LYS A 176 -6.74 16.03 3.34
N GLY A 177 -5.49 16.41 3.60
CA GLY A 177 -4.89 17.61 3.02
C GLY A 177 -4.65 17.54 1.51
N ALA A 178 -4.72 16.36 0.89
CA ALA A 178 -4.40 16.14 -0.52
C ALA A 178 -5.57 15.73 -1.42
N CYS A 179 -6.46 14.91 -0.88
CA CYS A 179 -7.62 14.35 -1.56
C CYS A 179 -8.93 15.02 -1.13
N GLY A 180 -8.87 15.84 -0.07
CA GLY A 180 -10.03 16.54 0.48
C GLY A 180 -11.12 15.56 0.92
N LYS A 181 -12.31 15.66 0.32
CA LYS A 181 -13.46 14.78 0.59
C LYS A 181 -13.48 13.48 -0.22
N SER A 182 -12.61 13.31 -1.21
CA SER A 182 -12.38 12.03 -1.89
C SER A 182 -11.42 11.17 -1.07
N LEU A 183 -11.79 10.82 0.15
CA LEU A 183 -11.00 10.05 1.10
C LEU A 183 -11.91 9.06 1.82
N ALA A 184 -11.44 7.84 2.03
CA ALA A 184 -12.07 6.88 2.93
C ALA A 184 -11.02 6.01 3.64
N SER A 185 -11.45 5.25 4.63
CA SER A 185 -10.69 4.10 5.13
C SER A 185 -10.66 3.02 4.05
N PHE A 186 -9.56 2.28 3.98
CA PHE A 186 -9.45 1.12 3.11
C PHE A 186 -10.34 -0.02 3.62
N PRO A 187 -11.04 -0.76 2.74
CA PRO A 187 -11.88 -1.90 3.14
C PRO A 187 -11.09 -3.02 3.82
N GLN A 188 -11.70 -3.68 4.80
CA GLN A 188 -11.14 -4.83 5.54
C GLN A 188 -11.62 -6.16 4.94
#